data_AF-A0A917ERP0-F1
#
_entry.id   AF-A0A917ERP0-F1
#
_cell.length_a   1.000
_cell.length_b   1.000
_cell.length_c   1.000
_cell.angle_alpha   90.00
_cell.angle_beta   90.00
_cell.angle_gamma   90.00
#
_symmetry.space_group_name_H-M   'P 1'
#
loop_
_entity.id
_entity.type
_entity.pdbx_description
1 polymer ?
#
loop_
_entity_poly.entity_id
_entity_poly.type
_entity_poly.pdbx_seq_one_letter_code
_entity_poly.pdbx_strand_id
1 'polypeptide(L)'
;MVTLPQRAVPAILKLTGRNKVFWDREAAEQRVEDRVLRPRSFAPPKRLRAEVSITREEIRGWPVYTITPRAAGGEPQGSTVFVHGGGWVNEIVAPHWQLAASIAAENATTVTVPIYPLAPRGTAEQVVDGVVALVRESVDRGAETRLFGDSAGGQIALSAALQLRDAGIVLPRTVLLSPALDLTWSNPRIDLVQPSDPWLARPGGRHFSELWRDSLEVTDPRVSPLYGDLSGLGPLSVFIGTRDILQPDTQLLHQAAEAAGVAIDFYERKGEVHVYALLPTAWGRRDRQKIIEALRPEQVGG
;
A
#
# COMPACT_ATOMS: atom_id res chain seq x y z
N MET A 1 -20.93 -11.56 3.23
CA MET A 1 -20.14 -11.28 2.01
C MET A 1 -19.93 -12.60 1.29
N VAL A 2 -20.24 -12.69 -0.02
CA VAL A 2 -20.06 -13.91 -0.80
C VAL A 2 -18.57 -14.21 -0.93
N THR A 3 -18.16 -15.44 -0.64
CA THR A 3 -16.76 -15.88 -0.82
C THR A 3 -16.53 -16.24 -2.27
N LEU A 4 -15.57 -15.57 -2.92
CA LEU A 4 -15.18 -15.91 -4.28
C LEU A 4 -14.21 -17.13 -4.25
N PRO A 5 -14.44 -18.18 -5.08
CA PRO A 5 -13.49 -19.27 -5.20
C PRO A 5 -12.14 -18.78 -5.73
N GLN A 6 -11.05 -19.06 -5.02
CA GLN A 6 -9.69 -18.59 -5.37
C GLN A 6 -9.27 -18.98 -6.79
N ARG A 7 -9.56 -20.23 -7.17
CA ARG A 7 -9.28 -20.76 -8.51
C ARG A 7 -9.96 -19.98 -9.64
N ALA A 8 -11.04 -19.25 -9.36
CA ALA A 8 -11.76 -18.46 -10.34
C ALA A 8 -11.22 -17.03 -10.49
N VAL A 9 -10.46 -16.51 -9.52
CA VAL A 9 -9.96 -15.12 -9.52
C VAL A 9 -9.15 -14.79 -10.77
N PRO A 10 -8.14 -15.58 -11.19
CA PRO A 10 -7.35 -15.25 -12.37
C PRO A 10 -8.20 -15.18 -13.65
N ALA A 11 -9.16 -16.10 -13.81
CA ALA A 11 -10.05 -16.12 -14.97
C ALA A 11 -10.94 -14.87 -15.00
N ILE A 12 -11.50 -14.47 -13.86
CA ILE A 12 -12.32 -13.25 -13.75
C ILE A 12 -11.51 -12.00 -14.07
N LEU A 13 -10.27 -11.89 -13.56
CA LEU A 13 -9.40 -10.75 -13.83
C LEU A 13 -9.04 -10.63 -15.32
N LYS A 14 -8.74 -11.76 -15.98
CA LYS A 14 -8.51 -11.80 -17.43
C LYS A 14 -9.76 -11.41 -18.23
N LEU A 15 -10.93 -11.95 -17.86
CA LEU A 15 -12.21 -11.66 -18.54
C LEU A 15 -12.65 -10.19 -18.38
N THR A 16 -12.41 -9.60 -17.22
CA THR A 16 -12.69 -8.18 -16.94
C THR A 16 -11.66 -7.23 -17.55
N GLY A 17 -10.60 -7.77 -18.17
CA GLY A 17 -9.55 -6.98 -18.81
C GLY A 17 -8.74 -6.13 -17.83
N ARG A 18 -8.66 -6.53 -16.56
CA ARG A 18 -7.97 -5.76 -15.50
C ARG A 18 -6.50 -5.51 -15.84
N ASN A 19 -5.86 -6.47 -16.51
CA ASN A 19 -4.48 -6.41 -16.98
C ASN A 19 -4.26 -5.63 -18.26
N LYS A 20 -5.32 -5.27 -19.02
CA LYS A 20 -5.17 -4.61 -20.33
C LYS A 20 -4.37 -3.32 -20.25
N VAL A 21 -4.52 -2.60 -19.15
CA VAL A 21 -3.82 -1.35 -18.84
C VAL A 21 -2.31 -1.51 -18.79
N PHE A 22 -1.83 -2.70 -18.42
CA PHE A 22 -0.42 -2.93 -18.14
C PHE A 22 0.32 -3.61 -19.29
N TRP A 23 -0.39 -4.13 -20.30
CA TRP A 23 0.20 -4.98 -21.33
C TRP A 23 1.24 -4.28 -22.21
N ASP A 24 1.00 -3.01 -22.49
CA ASP A 24 1.88 -2.18 -23.29
C ASP A 24 1.89 -0.75 -22.76
N ARG A 25 2.82 0.04 -23.29
CA ARG A 25 2.99 1.45 -22.92
C ARG A 25 1.78 2.28 -23.35
N GLU A 26 1.20 2.01 -24.51
CA GLU A 26 0.11 2.81 -25.08
C GLU A 26 -1.17 2.70 -24.23
N ALA A 27 -1.53 1.49 -23.81
CA ALA A 27 -2.67 1.25 -22.93
C ALA A 27 -2.47 1.88 -21.54
N ALA A 28 -1.23 1.92 -21.06
CA ALA A 28 -0.88 2.60 -19.82
C ALA A 28 -1.01 4.13 -19.97
N GLU A 29 -0.48 4.70 -21.06
CA GLU A 29 -0.58 6.12 -21.39
C GLU A 29 -2.04 6.57 -21.55
N GLN A 30 -2.84 5.82 -22.32
CA GLN A 30 -4.28 6.04 -22.45
C GLN A 30 -5.02 5.98 -21.10
N ARG A 31 -4.58 5.11 -20.18
CA ARG A 31 -5.13 5.08 -18.82
C ARG A 31 -4.82 6.36 -18.07
N VAL A 32 -3.59 6.86 -18.15
CA VAL A 32 -3.20 8.12 -17.50
C VAL A 32 -4.04 9.27 -18.06
N GLU A 33 -4.14 9.39 -19.38
CA GLU A 33 -4.99 10.39 -20.02
C GLU A 33 -6.46 10.28 -19.58
N ASP A 34 -7.06 9.10 -19.59
CA ASP A 34 -8.45 8.90 -19.13
C ASP A 34 -8.63 9.35 -17.66
N ARG A 35 -7.64 9.12 -16.79
CA ARG A 35 -7.71 9.53 -15.38
C ARG A 35 -7.56 11.03 -15.20
N VAL A 36 -6.72 11.68 -16.00
CA VAL A 36 -6.56 13.14 -16.00
C VAL A 36 -7.81 13.82 -16.54
N LEU A 37 -8.38 13.32 -17.65
CA LEU A 37 -9.57 13.89 -18.29
C LEU A 37 -10.86 13.56 -17.56
N ARG A 38 -10.92 12.40 -16.89
CA ARG A 38 -12.10 11.88 -16.18
C ARG A 38 -11.69 11.36 -14.79
N PRO A 39 -11.42 12.26 -13.84
CA PRO A 39 -11.07 11.88 -12.47
C PRO A 39 -12.15 10.97 -11.87
N ARG A 40 -11.71 9.92 -11.18
CA ARG A 40 -12.61 9.03 -10.45
C ARG A 40 -12.85 9.61 -9.05
N SER A 41 -13.97 9.25 -8.44
CA SER A 41 -14.23 9.63 -7.05
C SER A 41 -13.29 8.88 -6.13
N PHE A 42 -12.55 9.61 -5.29
CA PHE A 42 -11.82 9.06 -4.15
C PHE A 42 -12.70 8.92 -2.90
N ALA A 43 -13.89 9.52 -2.89
CA ALA A 43 -14.71 9.59 -1.68
C ALA A 43 -15.07 8.18 -1.14
N PRO A 44 -15.09 8.01 0.19
CA PRO A 44 -15.47 6.74 0.80
C PRO A 44 -16.92 6.37 0.45
N PRO A 45 -17.25 5.06 0.41
CA PRO A 45 -18.64 4.61 0.31
C PRO A 45 -19.51 5.25 1.40
N LYS A 46 -20.76 5.61 1.06
CA LYS A 46 -21.71 6.29 1.96
C LYS A 46 -21.91 5.58 3.31
N ARG A 47 -21.73 4.26 3.34
CA ARG A 47 -21.77 3.43 4.55
C ARG A 47 -20.63 2.42 4.48
N LEU A 48 -19.68 2.51 5.41
CA LEU A 48 -18.58 1.56 5.55
C LEU A 48 -18.82 0.61 6.73
N ARG A 49 -18.77 1.14 7.95
CA ARG A 49 -19.04 0.44 9.21
C ARG A 49 -19.78 1.39 10.15
N ALA A 50 -20.66 0.87 11.00
CA ALA A 50 -21.40 1.69 11.97
C ALA A 50 -20.49 2.11 13.14
N GLU A 51 -19.43 1.33 13.37
CA GLU A 51 -18.44 1.47 14.44
C GLU A 51 -17.41 2.57 14.17
N VAL A 52 -17.50 3.33 13.07
CA VAL A 52 -16.54 4.39 12.73
C VAL A 52 -17.22 5.70 12.36
N SER A 53 -16.53 6.80 12.59
CA SER A 53 -16.81 8.12 12.01
C SER A 53 -15.73 8.45 10.98
N ILE A 54 -16.06 9.30 10.02
CA ILE A 54 -15.14 9.72 8.96
C ILE A 54 -15.25 11.23 8.85
N THR A 55 -14.12 11.92 9.01
CA THR A 55 -13.98 13.34 8.68
C THR A 55 -13.08 13.49 7.46
N ARG A 56 -13.16 14.65 6.82
CA ARG A 56 -12.26 15.05 5.73
C ARG A 56 -11.74 16.43 6.04
N GLU A 57 -10.44 16.59 5.92
CA GLU A 57 -9.73 17.87 6.04
C GLU A 57 -8.81 18.05 4.83
N GLU A 58 -8.38 19.30 4.59
CA GLU A 58 -7.33 19.60 3.61
C GLU A 58 -6.03 19.78 4.38
N ILE A 59 -5.10 18.83 4.24
CA ILE A 59 -3.79 18.87 4.90
C ILE A 59 -2.74 18.92 3.79
N ARG A 60 -1.92 19.97 3.78
CA ARG A 60 -0.85 20.18 2.77
C ARG A 60 -1.39 20.20 1.33
N GLY A 61 -2.63 20.67 1.16
CA GLY A 61 -3.33 20.72 -0.13
C GLY A 61 -3.84 19.36 -0.61
N TRP A 62 -3.82 18.34 0.24
CA TRP A 62 -4.39 17.03 -0.05
C TRP A 62 -5.67 16.82 0.77
N PRO A 63 -6.74 16.27 0.16
CA PRO A 63 -7.83 15.69 0.91
C PRO A 63 -7.29 14.57 1.81
N VAL A 64 -7.42 14.72 3.12
CA VAL A 64 -7.08 13.67 4.09
C VAL A 64 -8.35 13.24 4.80
N TYR A 65 -8.66 11.95 4.70
CA TYR A 65 -9.76 11.36 5.45
C TYR A 65 -9.23 10.76 6.74
N THR A 66 -9.89 11.09 7.84
CA THR A 66 -9.60 10.50 9.15
C THR A 66 -10.75 9.60 9.55
N ILE A 67 -10.46 8.31 9.72
CA ILE A 67 -11.42 7.32 10.20
C ILE A 67 -11.16 7.08 11.68
N THR A 68 -12.12 7.43 12.51
CA THR A 68 -12.00 7.28 13.96
C THR A 68 -12.98 6.20 14.44
N PRO A 69 -12.56 5.27 15.31
CA PRO A 69 -13.48 4.34 15.95
C PRO A 69 -14.49 5.11 16.81
N ARG A 70 -15.78 4.79 16.66
CA ARG A 70 -16.80 5.21 17.62
C ARG A 70 -16.67 4.29 18.83
N ALA A 71 -15.76 4.61 19.73
CA ALA A 71 -15.58 3.81 20.92
C ALA A 71 -16.89 3.72 21.71
N ALA A 72 -17.14 2.57 22.34
CA ALA A 72 -18.02 2.48 23.49
C ALA A 72 -17.33 3.11 24.73
N GLY A 73 -16.86 4.36 24.62
CA GLY A 73 -16.43 5.19 25.76
C GLY A 73 -14.92 5.46 25.97
N GLY A 74 -14.05 5.47 24.95
CA GLY A 74 -12.61 5.80 25.13
C GLY A 74 -11.93 6.47 23.93
N GLU A 75 -10.80 7.12 24.18
CA GLU A 75 -9.92 7.71 23.14
C GLU A 75 -9.25 6.61 22.29
N PRO A 76 -8.90 6.89 21.02
CA PRO A 76 -8.16 5.94 20.18
C PRO A 76 -6.82 5.51 20.81
N GLN A 77 -6.48 4.23 20.71
CA GLN A 77 -5.29 3.62 21.33
C GLN A 77 -4.02 3.72 20.46
N GLY A 78 -4.07 4.43 19.33
CA GLY A 78 -2.96 4.58 18.40
C GLY A 78 -3.41 5.09 17.04
N SER A 79 -2.48 5.12 16.10
CA SER A 79 -2.70 5.66 14.75
C SER A 79 -2.15 4.74 13.66
N THR A 80 -2.80 4.74 12.50
CA THR A 80 -2.28 4.13 11.27
C THR A 80 -2.39 5.13 10.12
N VAL A 81 -1.28 5.40 9.44
CA VAL A 81 -1.32 6.06 8.14
C VAL A 81 -1.48 4.98 7.07
N PHE A 82 -2.54 5.07 6.27
CA PHE A 82 -2.90 4.11 5.22
C PHE A 82 -2.65 4.73 3.85
N VAL A 83 -1.68 4.22 3.10
CA VAL A 83 -1.37 4.68 1.76
C VAL A 83 -1.87 3.67 0.74
N HIS A 84 -2.86 4.04 -0.06
CA HIS A 84 -3.51 3.11 -0.97
C HIS A 84 -2.65 2.77 -2.20
N GLY A 85 -2.86 1.60 -2.77
CA GLY A 85 -2.34 1.22 -4.07
C GLY A 85 -3.14 1.80 -5.23
N GLY A 86 -2.65 1.59 -6.45
CA GLY A 86 -3.27 2.14 -7.66
C GLY A 86 -2.31 2.39 -8.82
N GLY A 87 -1.06 1.94 -8.71
CA GLY A 87 -0.02 2.23 -9.71
C GLY A 87 0.26 3.72 -9.85
N TRP A 88 0.11 4.50 -8.77
CA TRP A 88 0.24 5.97 -8.71
C TRP A 88 -0.70 6.76 -9.63
N VAL A 89 -1.53 6.11 -10.45
CA VAL A 89 -2.41 6.75 -11.46
C VAL A 89 -3.90 6.47 -11.24
N ASN A 90 -4.25 5.61 -10.27
CA ASN A 90 -5.64 5.29 -9.95
C ASN A 90 -5.96 5.67 -8.50
N GLU A 91 -7.17 6.19 -8.32
CA GLU A 91 -7.74 6.53 -7.02
C GLU A 91 -7.96 5.30 -6.13
N ILE A 92 -8.04 5.56 -4.83
CA ILE A 92 -8.51 4.62 -3.82
C ILE A 92 -9.87 4.00 -4.19
N VAL A 93 -10.08 2.71 -3.86
CA VAL A 93 -11.30 1.96 -4.18
C VAL A 93 -11.99 1.41 -2.93
N ALA A 94 -13.25 0.97 -3.08
CA ALA A 94 -14.06 0.48 -1.96
C ALA A 94 -13.40 -0.60 -1.08
N PRO A 95 -12.66 -1.60 -1.61
CA PRO A 95 -11.92 -2.55 -0.77
C PRO A 95 -10.86 -1.91 0.14
N HIS A 96 -10.18 -0.84 -0.31
CA HIS A 96 -9.25 -0.08 0.54
C HIS A 96 -9.99 0.57 1.70
N TRP A 97 -11.09 1.26 1.40
CA TRP A 97 -11.94 1.90 2.41
C TRP A 97 -12.51 0.91 3.43
N GLN A 98 -12.89 -0.30 2.98
CA GLN A 98 -13.35 -1.38 3.87
C GLN A 98 -12.24 -1.87 4.81
N LEU A 99 -11.00 -1.98 4.30
CA LEU A 99 -9.85 -2.35 5.12
C LEU A 99 -9.53 -1.24 6.13
N ALA A 100 -9.42 0.01 5.69
CA ALA A 100 -9.15 1.16 6.57
C ALA A 100 -10.19 1.28 7.70
N ALA A 101 -11.49 1.12 7.38
CA ALA A 101 -12.54 1.11 8.40
C ALA A 101 -12.45 -0.10 9.36
N SER A 102 -11.96 -1.24 8.88
CA SER A 102 -11.79 -2.43 9.73
C SER A 102 -10.58 -2.32 10.65
N ILE A 103 -9.48 -1.75 10.17
CA ILE A 103 -8.32 -1.39 11.01
C ILE A 103 -8.79 -0.46 12.14
N ALA A 104 -9.50 0.62 11.80
CA ALA A 104 -9.98 1.58 12.80
C ALA A 104 -10.89 0.91 13.84
N ALA A 105 -11.89 0.16 13.39
CA ALA A 105 -12.87 -0.47 14.27
C ALA A 105 -12.29 -1.57 15.16
N GLU A 106 -11.42 -2.44 14.62
CA GLU A 106 -10.94 -3.64 15.32
C GLU A 106 -9.71 -3.40 16.19
N ASN A 107 -8.91 -2.36 15.88
CA ASN A 107 -7.74 -2.00 16.68
C ASN A 107 -7.99 -0.78 17.58
N ALA A 108 -9.17 -0.19 17.54
CA ALA A 108 -9.48 1.06 18.22
C ALA A 108 -8.46 2.18 17.92
N THR A 109 -7.98 2.25 16.67
CA THR A 109 -7.00 3.24 16.21
C THR A 109 -7.60 4.26 15.27
N THR A 110 -7.08 5.49 15.28
CA THR A 110 -7.33 6.44 14.20
C THR A 110 -6.63 5.96 12.92
N VAL A 111 -7.31 6.02 11.78
CA VAL A 111 -6.71 5.72 10.46
C VAL A 111 -6.73 6.96 9.59
N THR A 112 -5.55 7.45 9.23
CA THR A 112 -5.35 8.61 8.34
C THR A 112 -5.13 8.10 6.92
N VAL A 113 -5.99 8.52 6.00
CA VAL A 113 -5.98 8.12 4.58
C VAL A 113 -5.75 9.37 3.73
N PRO A 114 -4.50 9.68 3.33
CA PRO A 114 -4.23 10.75 2.39
C PRO A 114 -4.68 10.38 0.97
N ILE A 115 -5.44 11.28 0.34
CA ILE A 115 -5.67 11.26 -1.11
C ILE A 115 -4.53 12.05 -1.75
N TYR A 116 -3.39 11.38 -1.88
CA TYR A 116 -2.17 11.97 -2.43
C TYR A 116 -2.32 12.26 -3.94
N PRO A 117 -1.61 13.26 -4.49
CA PRO A 117 -1.68 13.58 -5.91
C PRO A 117 -1.16 12.41 -6.75
N LEU A 118 -1.91 12.05 -7.78
CA LEU A 118 -1.58 10.96 -8.69
C LEU A 118 -0.68 11.45 -9.83
N ALA A 119 0.14 10.55 -10.37
CA ALA A 119 0.94 10.81 -11.56
C ALA A 119 0.02 11.14 -12.76
N PRO A 120 0.42 12.09 -13.63
CA PRO A 120 1.73 12.74 -13.69
C PRO A 120 1.85 14.02 -12.84
N ARG A 121 0.82 14.37 -12.04
CA ARG A 121 0.82 15.63 -11.25
C ARG A 121 1.55 15.48 -9.93
N GLY A 122 1.38 14.33 -9.28
CA GLY A 122 2.14 13.97 -8.08
C GLY A 122 3.35 13.11 -8.44
N THR A 123 4.46 13.38 -7.77
CA THR A 123 5.74 12.70 -7.96
C THR A 123 6.18 11.97 -6.70
N ALA A 124 7.13 11.05 -6.85
CA ALA A 124 7.71 10.30 -5.74
C ALA A 124 8.22 11.19 -4.60
N GLU A 125 8.98 12.24 -4.94
CA GLU A 125 9.51 13.20 -3.95
C GLU A 125 8.38 13.85 -3.15
N GLN A 126 7.42 14.47 -3.85
CA GLN A 126 6.33 15.22 -3.20
C GLN A 126 5.47 14.32 -2.30
N VAL A 127 5.14 13.12 -2.80
CA VAL A 127 4.19 12.26 -2.10
C VAL A 127 4.85 11.53 -0.93
N VAL A 128 6.07 11.04 -1.08
CA VAL A 128 6.79 10.39 0.03
C VAL A 128 7.01 11.40 1.15
N ASP A 129 7.45 12.62 0.84
CA ASP A 129 7.67 13.67 1.85
C ASP A 129 6.36 14.07 2.56
N GLY A 130 5.25 14.14 1.83
CA GLY A 130 3.94 14.40 2.41
C GLY A 130 3.47 13.29 3.37
N VAL A 131 3.71 12.01 3.01
CA VAL A 131 3.41 10.87 3.92
C VAL A 131 4.30 10.89 5.15
N VAL A 132 5.61 11.17 5.00
CA VAL A 132 6.54 11.36 6.12
C VAL A 132 6.00 12.43 7.07
N ALA A 133 5.55 13.57 6.54
CA ALA A 133 5.02 14.66 7.34
C ALA A 133 3.74 14.27 8.10
N LEU A 134 2.80 13.55 7.47
CA LEU A 134 1.59 13.06 8.14
C LEU A 134 1.91 12.09 9.29
N VAL A 135 2.90 11.22 9.10
CA VAL A 135 3.35 10.31 10.16
C VAL A 135 4.01 11.10 11.29
N ARG A 136 4.88 12.07 10.98
CA ARG A 136 5.51 12.95 11.99
C ARG A 136 4.47 13.71 12.81
N GLU A 137 3.51 14.34 12.16
CA GLU A 137 2.42 15.05 12.84
C GLU A 137 1.62 14.13 13.78
N SER A 138 1.45 12.86 13.43
CA SER A 138 0.80 11.86 14.29
C SER A 138 1.69 11.50 15.50
N VAL A 139 2.98 11.28 15.28
CA VAL A 139 3.97 10.97 16.34
C VAL A 139 4.16 12.16 17.30
N ASP A 140 4.22 13.39 16.79
CA ASP A 140 4.39 14.61 17.58
C ASP A 140 3.20 14.88 18.50
N ARG A 141 2.01 14.36 18.15
CA ARG A 141 0.83 14.34 19.03
C ARG A 141 0.86 13.23 20.09
N GLY A 142 1.94 12.46 20.16
CA GLY A 142 2.13 11.36 21.10
C GLY A 142 1.47 10.05 20.67
N ALA A 143 1.00 9.92 19.43
CA ALA A 143 0.33 8.71 18.99
C ALA A 143 1.34 7.63 18.57
N GLU A 144 1.20 6.42 19.11
CA GLU A 144 1.88 5.23 18.58
C GLU A 144 1.39 4.96 17.15
N THR A 145 2.23 5.28 16.16
CA THR A 145 1.82 5.40 14.76
C THR A 145 2.45 4.30 13.91
N ARG A 146 1.61 3.50 13.24
CA ARG A 146 2.01 2.48 12.27
C ARG A 146 1.74 2.95 10.85
N LEU A 147 2.38 2.28 9.90
CA LEU A 147 2.25 2.61 8.49
C LEU A 147 1.80 1.38 7.70
N PHE A 148 0.80 1.56 6.85
CA PHE A 148 0.31 0.54 5.93
C PHE A 148 0.36 1.05 4.50
N GLY A 149 0.73 0.19 3.56
CA GLY A 149 0.45 0.45 2.15
C GLY A 149 0.38 -0.81 1.30
N ASP A 150 -0.41 -0.74 0.23
CA ASP A 150 -0.53 -1.82 -0.76
C ASP A 150 0.00 -1.40 -2.13
N SER A 151 0.65 -2.31 -2.87
CA SER A 151 1.12 -2.04 -4.24
C SER A 151 2.00 -0.78 -4.32
N ALA A 152 1.62 0.20 -5.15
CA ALA A 152 2.20 1.54 -5.20
C ALA A 152 2.19 2.27 -3.83
N GLY A 153 1.15 2.09 -3.01
CA GLY A 153 1.13 2.60 -1.64
C GLY A 153 2.12 1.88 -0.72
N GLY A 154 2.41 0.60 -0.98
CA GLY A 154 3.46 -0.15 -0.29
C GLY A 154 4.86 0.37 -0.63
N GLN A 155 5.07 0.81 -1.87
CA GLN A 155 6.29 1.53 -2.28
C GLN A 155 6.45 2.83 -1.48
N ILE A 156 5.40 3.67 -1.46
CA ILE A 156 5.40 4.94 -0.73
C ILE A 156 5.64 4.70 0.77
N ALA A 157 4.96 3.70 1.35
CA ALA A 157 5.05 3.36 2.76
C ALA A 157 6.48 2.97 3.17
N LEU A 158 7.15 2.08 2.41
CA LEU A 158 8.52 1.69 2.74
C LEU A 158 9.50 2.85 2.54
N SER A 159 9.32 3.65 1.49
CA SER A 159 10.14 4.85 1.24
C SER A 159 10.01 5.88 2.37
N ALA A 160 8.79 6.12 2.85
CA ALA A 160 8.53 7.00 3.97
C ALA A 160 9.12 6.45 5.28
N ALA A 161 9.03 5.13 5.52
CA ALA A 161 9.63 4.49 6.68
C ALA A 161 11.16 4.66 6.71
N LEU A 162 11.83 4.54 5.56
CA LEU A 162 13.27 4.80 5.42
C LEU A 162 13.62 6.25 5.79
N GLN A 163 12.92 7.22 5.20
CA GLN A 163 13.13 8.64 5.52
C GLN A 163 12.85 8.99 6.99
N LEU A 164 11.82 8.38 7.60
CA LEU A 164 11.50 8.57 9.01
C LEU A 164 12.63 8.03 9.90
N ARG A 165 13.15 6.83 9.58
CA ARG A 165 14.30 6.23 10.28
C ARG A 165 15.53 7.12 10.19
N ASP A 166 15.84 7.64 9.01
CA ASP A 166 16.97 8.56 8.79
C ASP A 166 16.85 9.85 9.62
N ALA A 167 15.61 10.24 9.96
CA ALA A 167 15.30 11.36 10.82
C ALA A 167 15.13 10.99 12.31
N GLY A 168 15.49 9.77 12.71
CA GLY A 168 15.42 9.30 14.09
C GLY A 168 14.03 8.85 14.56
N ILE A 169 13.07 8.67 13.66
CA ILE A 169 11.71 8.20 13.97
C ILE A 169 11.57 6.76 13.50
N VAL A 170 11.62 5.81 14.44
CA VAL A 170 11.41 4.40 14.17
C VAL A 170 9.96 4.03 14.44
N LEU A 171 9.26 3.54 13.42
CA LEU A 171 7.87 3.11 13.55
C LEU A 171 7.78 1.74 14.25
N PRO A 172 6.76 1.50 15.08
CA PRO A 172 6.55 0.17 15.70
C PRO A 172 6.33 -0.94 14.67
N ARG A 173 5.73 -0.60 13.52
CA ARG A 173 5.58 -1.52 12.39
C ARG A 173 5.24 -0.81 11.08
N THR A 174 5.80 -1.32 9.99
CA THR A 174 5.37 -1.00 8.62
C THR A 174 4.81 -2.27 7.95
N VAL A 175 3.56 -2.21 7.48
CA VAL A 175 2.84 -3.33 6.87
C VAL A 175 2.65 -3.10 5.37
N LEU A 176 3.14 -4.03 4.55
CA LEU A 176 3.19 -3.93 3.10
C LEU A 176 2.40 -5.06 2.45
N LEU A 177 1.44 -4.71 1.59
CA LEU A 177 0.67 -5.68 0.80
C LEU A 177 1.06 -5.58 -0.67
N SER A 178 1.74 -6.60 -1.20
CA SER A 178 2.17 -6.67 -2.60
C SER A 178 2.96 -5.44 -3.07
N PRO A 179 3.96 -4.95 -2.30
CA PRO A 179 4.60 -3.66 -2.56
C PRO A 179 5.39 -3.65 -3.87
N ALA A 180 5.40 -2.51 -4.58
CA ALA A 180 6.33 -2.27 -5.69
C ALA A 180 7.67 -1.76 -5.11
N LEU A 181 8.75 -2.54 -5.26
CA LEU A 181 9.99 -2.31 -4.50
C LEU A 181 11.17 -1.87 -5.37
N ASP A 182 11.26 -2.40 -6.60
CA ASP A 182 12.23 -2.01 -7.61
C ASP A 182 11.52 -1.55 -8.90
N LEU A 183 11.49 -0.24 -9.11
CA LEU A 183 10.84 0.39 -10.26
C LEU A 183 11.73 0.42 -11.51
N THR A 184 12.93 -0.17 -11.48
CA THR A 184 13.69 -0.50 -12.70
C THR A 184 13.04 -1.62 -13.49
N TRP A 185 12.23 -2.45 -12.82
CA TRP A 185 11.62 -3.68 -13.36
C TRP A 185 12.65 -4.70 -13.90
N SER A 186 13.89 -4.62 -13.41
CA SER A 186 15.03 -5.37 -13.95
C SER A 186 15.21 -6.77 -13.37
N ASN A 187 14.46 -7.13 -12.33
CA ASN A 187 14.55 -8.46 -11.72
C ASN A 187 14.24 -9.55 -12.76
N PRO A 188 15.19 -10.45 -13.08
CA PRO A 188 15.02 -11.44 -14.16
C PRO A 188 13.92 -12.46 -13.85
N ARG A 189 13.55 -12.63 -12.58
CA ARG A 189 12.48 -13.55 -12.19
C ARG A 189 11.08 -13.01 -12.49
N ILE A 190 10.94 -11.72 -12.80
CA ILE A 190 9.66 -11.14 -13.26
C ILE A 190 9.13 -11.90 -14.49
N ASP A 191 10.01 -12.24 -15.45
CA ASP A 191 9.62 -12.97 -16.66
C ASP A 191 9.13 -14.39 -16.39
N LEU A 192 9.55 -15.00 -15.29
CA LEU A 192 9.09 -16.32 -14.87
C LEU A 192 7.68 -16.27 -14.27
N VAL A 193 7.32 -15.15 -13.63
CA VAL A 193 6.02 -14.96 -12.97
C VAL A 193 4.98 -14.38 -13.93
N GLN A 194 5.40 -13.52 -14.86
CA GLN A 194 4.54 -12.79 -15.80
C GLN A 194 3.48 -13.64 -16.52
N PRO A 195 3.75 -14.87 -17.00
CA PRO A 195 2.73 -15.71 -17.64
C PRO A 195 1.56 -16.09 -16.71
N SER A 196 1.80 -16.10 -15.40
CA SER A 196 0.84 -16.50 -14.37
C SER A 196 0.12 -15.33 -13.71
N ASP A 197 0.66 -14.10 -13.82
CA ASP A 197 0.04 -12.89 -13.29
C ASP A 197 -1.14 -12.46 -14.17
N PRO A 198 -2.38 -12.45 -13.65
CA PRO A 198 -3.57 -12.06 -14.41
C PRO A 198 -3.89 -10.56 -14.30
N TRP A 199 -3.06 -9.77 -13.62
CA TRP A 199 -3.36 -8.41 -13.21
C TRP A 199 -2.32 -7.41 -13.70
N LEU A 200 -1.04 -7.65 -13.42
CA LEU A 200 0.03 -6.71 -13.75
C LEU A 200 0.83 -7.19 -14.97
N ALA A 201 1.46 -6.23 -15.65
CA ALA A 201 2.43 -6.51 -16.69
C ALA A 201 3.54 -5.45 -16.70
N ARG A 202 4.77 -5.92 -16.95
CA ARG A 202 5.99 -5.10 -16.90
C ARG A 202 5.92 -3.82 -17.75
N PRO A 203 5.43 -3.83 -19.01
CA PRO A 203 5.50 -2.65 -19.88
C PRO A 203 4.73 -1.43 -19.32
N GLY A 204 3.48 -1.61 -18.92
CA GLY A 204 2.70 -0.52 -18.33
C GLY A 204 3.15 -0.17 -16.92
N GLY A 205 3.63 -1.15 -16.14
CA GLY A 205 4.27 -0.90 -14.85
C GLY A 205 5.45 0.06 -14.97
N ARG A 206 6.35 -0.20 -15.93
CA ARG A 206 7.49 0.66 -16.25
C ARG A 206 7.06 2.07 -16.67
N HIS A 207 6.02 2.18 -17.50
CA HIS A 207 5.51 3.49 -17.88
C HIS A 207 4.98 4.30 -16.69
N PHE A 208 4.22 3.68 -15.78
CA PHE A 208 3.78 4.36 -14.56
C PHE A 208 4.95 4.73 -13.65
N SER A 209 5.99 3.90 -13.56
CA SER A 209 7.23 4.22 -12.84
C SER A 209 7.95 5.43 -13.43
N GLU A 210 8.00 5.58 -14.77
CA GLU A 210 8.59 6.74 -15.45
C GLU A 210 7.88 8.05 -15.08
N LEU A 211 6.55 8.03 -15.02
CA LEU A 211 5.76 9.19 -14.60
C LEU A 211 5.89 9.47 -13.11
N TRP A 212 5.93 8.43 -12.29
CA TRP A 212 6.01 8.54 -10.83
C TRP A 212 7.33 9.10 -10.34
N ARG A 213 8.45 8.58 -10.86
CA ARG A 213 9.79 9.03 -10.46
C ARG A 213 10.05 10.48 -10.84
N ASP A 214 9.36 10.96 -11.89
CA ASP A 214 9.59 12.27 -12.51
C ASP A 214 11.08 12.48 -12.84
N SER A 215 11.74 13.39 -12.13
CA SER A 215 13.14 13.77 -12.32
C SER A 215 14.11 12.94 -11.48
N LEU A 216 13.63 12.15 -10.51
CA LEU A 216 14.49 11.30 -9.70
C LEU A 216 15.06 10.12 -10.50
N GLU A 217 16.26 9.71 -10.12
CA GLU A 217 16.83 8.44 -10.57
C GLU A 217 15.92 7.29 -10.15
N VAL A 218 15.75 6.29 -11.03
CA VAL A 218 14.84 5.18 -10.76
C VAL A 218 15.27 4.35 -9.54
N THR A 219 16.56 4.36 -9.20
CA THR A 219 17.13 3.70 -8.03
C THR A 219 17.17 4.59 -6.78
N ASP A 220 16.66 5.82 -6.83
CA ASP A 220 16.50 6.65 -5.64
C ASP A 220 15.57 5.91 -4.65
N PRO A 221 15.90 5.79 -3.34
CA PRO A 221 15.06 5.09 -2.37
C PRO A 221 13.65 5.65 -2.22
N ARG A 222 13.39 6.90 -2.63
CA ARG A 222 12.04 7.48 -2.70
C ARG A 222 11.20 6.91 -3.84
N VAL A 223 11.84 6.33 -4.84
CA VAL A 223 11.24 5.68 -6.02
C VAL A 223 11.28 4.16 -5.86
N SER A 224 12.46 3.61 -5.61
CA SER A 224 12.70 2.17 -5.45
C SER A 224 13.29 1.90 -4.07
N PRO A 225 12.46 1.71 -3.03
CA PRO A 225 12.95 1.58 -1.65
C PRO A 225 13.82 0.34 -1.42
N LEU A 226 13.85 -0.63 -2.34
CA LEU A 226 14.76 -1.77 -2.26
C LEU A 226 16.24 -1.38 -2.34
N TYR A 227 16.56 -0.21 -2.91
CA TYR A 227 17.92 0.32 -2.98
C TYR A 227 18.31 1.13 -1.72
N GLY A 228 17.40 1.30 -0.76
CA GLY A 228 17.70 1.95 0.51
C GLY A 228 18.37 1.02 1.52
N ASP A 229 19.16 1.57 2.43
CA ASP A 229 19.66 0.84 3.59
C ASP A 229 18.51 0.57 4.58
N LEU A 230 18.26 -0.70 4.90
CA LEU A 230 17.18 -1.09 5.80
C LEU A 230 17.58 -1.02 7.29
N SER A 231 18.86 -0.88 7.62
CA SER A 231 19.40 -1.05 8.98
C SER A 231 18.75 -0.12 10.02
N GLY A 232 18.15 -0.66 11.07
CA GLY A 232 17.48 0.16 12.09
C GLY A 232 16.08 0.65 11.70
N LEU A 233 15.51 0.16 10.59
CA LEU A 233 14.05 0.18 10.42
C LEU A 233 13.36 -0.60 11.54
N GLY A 234 12.14 -0.17 11.87
CA GLY A 234 11.24 -0.96 12.70
C GLY A 234 10.74 -2.23 12.00
N PRO A 235 10.05 -3.13 12.72
CA PRO A 235 9.54 -4.38 12.17
C PRO A 235 8.71 -4.21 10.90
N LEU A 236 8.88 -5.14 9.96
CA LEU A 236 8.12 -5.21 8.71
C LEU A 236 7.13 -6.38 8.73
N SER A 237 5.99 -6.22 8.07
CA SER A 237 5.14 -7.36 7.69
C SER A 237 4.81 -7.27 6.20
N VAL A 238 5.13 -8.31 5.44
CA VAL A 238 4.99 -8.31 3.98
C VAL A 238 4.07 -9.43 3.54
N PHE A 239 3.04 -9.09 2.76
CA PHE A 239 2.05 -10.03 2.24
C PHE A 239 2.09 -10.06 0.71
N ILE A 240 2.25 -11.23 0.11
CA ILE A 240 2.45 -11.34 -1.34
C ILE A 240 1.90 -12.66 -1.89
N GLY A 241 1.33 -12.62 -3.09
CA GLY A 241 0.90 -13.80 -3.83
C GLY A 241 1.95 -14.25 -4.85
N THR A 242 2.06 -15.55 -5.14
CA THR A 242 3.05 -16.05 -6.12
C THR A 242 2.63 -15.87 -7.58
N ARG A 243 1.45 -15.28 -7.86
CA ARG A 243 1.00 -14.88 -9.20
C ARG A 243 0.96 -13.36 -9.32
N ASP A 244 2.04 -12.74 -8.86
CA ASP A 244 2.24 -11.30 -8.84
C ASP A 244 3.67 -11.03 -9.30
N ILE A 245 3.84 -10.26 -10.38
CA ILE A 245 5.17 -9.93 -10.91
C ILE A 245 6.03 -9.12 -9.93
N LEU A 246 5.45 -8.53 -8.88
CA LEU A 246 6.21 -7.85 -7.82
C LEU A 246 6.78 -8.83 -6.77
N GLN A 247 6.33 -10.09 -6.78
CA GLN A 247 6.75 -11.09 -5.81
C GLN A 247 8.27 -11.33 -5.76
N PRO A 248 8.99 -11.40 -6.89
CA PRO A 248 10.44 -11.58 -6.86
C PRO A 248 11.18 -10.54 -6.02
N ASP A 249 10.78 -9.27 -6.08
CA ASP A 249 11.43 -8.21 -5.32
C ASP A 249 11.12 -8.29 -3.82
N THR A 250 9.95 -8.82 -3.45
CA THR A 250 9.63 -9.06 -2.04
C THR A 250 10.53 -10.13 -1.41
N GLN A 251 11.05 -11.09 -2.20
CA GLN A 251 12.04 -12.06 -1.71
C GLN A 251 13.40 -11.40 -1.46
N LEU A 252 13.78 -10.42 -2.29
CA LEU A 252 15.00 -9.63 -2.10
C LEU A 252 14.86 -8.73 -0.86
N LEU A 253 13.71 -8.09 -0.66
CA LEU A 253 13.44 -7.33 0.56
C LEU A 253 13.55 -8.20 1.81
N HIS A 254 13.03 -9.43 1.76
CA HIS A 254 13.13 -10.37 2.88
C HIS A 254 14.58 -10.68 3.24
N GLN A 255 15.41 -11.02 2.25
CA GLN A 255 16.84 -11.28 2.44
C GLN A 255 17.60 -10.05 2.93
N ALA A 256 17.30 -8.87 2.38
CA ALA A 256 17.92 -7.62 2.78
C ALA A 256 17.55 -7.24 4.22
N ALA A 257 16.30 -7.45 4.64
CA ALA A 257 15.85 -7.20 6.00
C ALA A 257 16.54 -8.14 7.00
N GLU A 258 16.63 -9.44 6.69
CA GLU A 258 17.36 -10.41 7.52
C GLU A 258 18.85 -10.03 7.66
N ALA A 259 19.50 -9.65 6.55
CA ALA A 259 20.90 -9.23 6.55
C ALA A 259 21.14 -7.94 7.36
N ALA A 260 20.17 -7.02 7.37
CA ALA A 260 20.20 -5.77 8.11
C ALA A 260 19.75 -5.92 9.58
N GLY A 261 19.36 -7.12 10.02
CA GLY A 261 18.84 -7.36 11.37
C GLY A 261 17.45 -6.77 11.63
N VAL A 262 16.68 -6.47 10.59
CA VAL A 262 15.32 -5.95 10.69
C VAL A 262 14.34 -7.11 10.82
N ALA A 263 13.53 -7.11 11.88
CA ALA A 263 12.49 -8.12 12.08
C ALA A 263 11.46 -8.05 10.93
N ILE A 264 11.16 -9.19 10.32
CA ILE A 264 10.22 -9.25 9.19
C ILE A 264 9.32 -10.48 9.25
N ASP A 265 8.01 -10.24 9.22
CA ASP A 265 7.01 -11.29 9.03
C ASP A 265 6.69 -11.42 7.53
N PHE A 266 7.18 -12.48 6.89
CA PHE A 266 7.01 -12.70 5.46
C PHE A 266 5.91 -13.72 5.13
N TYR A 267 4.84 -13.25 4.49
CA TYR A 267 3.66 -14.04 4.15
C TYR A 267 3.51 -14.20 2.63
N GLU A 268 4.22 -15.17 2.07
CA GLU A 268 4.05 -15.59 0.68
C GLU A 268 2.91 -16.60 0.54
N ARG A 269 2.01 -16.39 -0.42
CA ARG A 269 0.84 -17.26 -0.68
C ARG A 269 0.85 -17.82 -2.08
N LYS A 270 1.06 -19.14 -2.15
CA LYS A 270 1.05 -19.90 -3.40
C LYS A 270 -0.28 -19.75 -4.13
N GLY A 271 -0.21 -19.29 -5.39
CA GLY A 271 -1.34 -19.20 -6.32
C GLY A 271 -2.24 -17.98 -6.14
N GLU A 272 -1.99 -17.15 -5.13
CA GLU A 272 -2.69 -15.88 -4.93
C GLU A 272 -2.11 -14.79 -5.85
N VAL A 273 -2.95 -13.81 -6.18
CA VAL A 273 -2.67 -12.74 -7.15
C VAL A 273 -2.24 -11.45 -6.45
N HIS A 274 -1.90 -10.43 -7.23
CA HIS A 274 -1.66 -9.08 -6.74
C HIS A 274 -2.76 -8.60 -5.78
N VAL A 275 -2.36 -8.04 -4.63
CA VAL A 275 -3.23 -7.51 -3.56
C VAL A 275 -4.35 -8.45 -3.09
N TYR A 276 -4.12 -9.77 -3.11
CA TYR A 276 -5.14 -10.79 -2.81
C TYR A 276 -5.88 -10.58 -1.47
N ALA A 277 -5.26 -9.97 -0.47
CA ALA A 277 -5.87 -9.65 0.82
C ALA A 277 -7.08 -8.69 0.72
N LEU A 278 -7.16 -7.89 -0.35
CA LEU A 278 -8.31 -7.03 -0.64
C LEU A 278 -9.46 -7.78 -1.31
N LEU A 279 -9.23 -9.00 -1.81
CA LEU A 279 -10.24 -9.78 -2.50
C LEU A 279 -11.16 -10.52 -1.51
N PRO A 280 -12.43 -10.78 -1.89
CA PRO A 280 -13.37 -11.53 -1.06
C PRO A 280 -13.14 -13.05 -1.11
N THR A 281 -11.88 -13.51 -1.10
CA THR A 281 -11.51 -14.94 -1.08
C THR A 281 -11.23 -15.43 0.35
N ALA A 282 -11.03 -16.75 0.53
CA ALA A 282 -10.69 -17.32 1.84
C ALA A 282 -9.30 -16.84 2.34
N TRP A 283 -8.26 -16.94 1.50
CA TRP A 283 -6.93 -16.38 1.79
C TRP A 283 -7.00 -14.86 1.93
N GLY A 284 -7.79 -14.19 1.09
CA GLY A 284 -7.98 -12.76 1.15
C GLY A 284 -8.49 -12.31 2.52
N ARG A 285 -9.54 -12.95 3.03
CA ARG A 285 -10.04 -12.70 4.40
C ARG A 285 -9.03 -13.04 5.49
N ARG A 286 -8.37 -14.19 5.38
CA ARG A 286 -7.44 -14.68 6.40
C ARG A 286 -6.26 -13.73 6.60
N ASP A 287 -5.62 -13.33 5.51
CA ASP A 287 -4.44 -12.46 5.62
C ASP A 287 -4.83 -10.99 5.74
N ARG A 288 -6.03 -10.59 5.33
CA ARG A 288 -6.60 -9.30 5.76
C ARG A 288 -6.71 -9.21 7.28
N GLN A 289 -7.12 -10.28 7.95
CA GLN A 289 -7.14 -10.29 9.41
C GLN A 289 -5.74 -10.14 10.01
N LYS A 290 -4.74 -10.83 9.45
CA LYS A 290 -3.35 -10.67 9.89
C LYS A 290 -2.79 -9.27 9.65
N ILE A 291 -3.19 -8.61 8.56
CA ILE A 291 -2.85 -7.20 8.32
C ILE A 291 -3.43 -6.32 9.44
N ILE A 292 -4.70 -6.53 9.79
CA ILE A 292 -5.36 -5.80 10.89
C ILE A 292 -4.61 -6.07 12.21
N GLU A 293 -4.31 -7.34 12.52
CA GLU A 293 -3.57 -7.71 13.74
C GLU A 293 -2.17 -7.11 13.81
N ALA A 294 -1.42 -7.09 12.71
CA ALA A 294 -0.11 -6.46 12.63
C ALA A 294 -0.18 -4.95 12.89
N LEU A 295 -1.29 -4.30 12.51
CA LEU A 295 -1.51 -2.88 12.72
C LEU A 295 -2.05 -2.53 14.11
N ARG A 296 -2.20 -3.51 15.00
CA ARG A 296 -2.72 -3.27 16.35
C ARG A 296 -1.65 -2.60 17.23
N PRO A 297 -1.98 -1.51 17.95
CA PRO A 297 -1.14 -0.94 19.00
C PRO A 297 -0.74 -1.96 20.05
N GLU A 298 0.42 -1.77 20.65
CA GLU A 298 0.75 -2.52 21.85
C GLU A 298 -0.23 -2.12 22.95
N GLN A 299 -0.78 -3.10 23.67
CA GLN A 299 -1.63 -2.79 24.81
C GLN A 299 -0.73 -2.19 25.88
N VAL A 300 -0.91 -0.90 26.19
CA VAL A 300 -0.30 -0.31 27.38
C VAL A 300 -0.88 -1.07 28.57
N GLY A 301 -0.08 -1.93 29.18
CA GLY A 301 -0.47 -2.66 30.38
C GLY A 301 -0.95 -1.66 31.44
N GLY A 302 -2.17 -1.88 31.94
CA GLY A 302 -2.70 -1.18 33.11
C GLY A 302 -2.05 -1.64 34.40
#